data_AF-A0A6V7K2M5-F1
#
_entry.id   AF-A0A6V7K2M5-F1
#
_cell.length_a   1.000
_cell.length_b   1.000
_cell.length_c   1.000
_cell.angle_alpha   90.00
_cell.angle_beta   90.00
_cell.angle_gamma   90.00
#
_symmetry.space_group_name_H-M   'P 1'
#
loop_
_entity.id
_entity.type
_entity.pdbx_description
1 polymer ?
#
loop_
_entity_poly.entity_id
_entity_poly.type
_entity_poly.pdbx_seq_one_letter_code
_entity_poly.pdbx_strand_id
1 'polypeptide(L)'
;DLRNEIKEVPNAQGEEAVSNALPQPKNDSNVISAEKYFLPFELACQSKSPRIVVTALDCLQKLIAYGHLTGNVPDSTEPSKLLIVRIVETICSCFMGPQTDEGVQLQIIKALLTVMTSQHVEVHEGTVLLTIRTVYNVYLASRNLVNQTTARATLTQMINVIFARMETQAEDESRLAENHHQHAAPETPVTPVTPRVDSESENGAVPPEDPSFEAHQIVGSILEEIVNGVIPEEPALVPSPSEEPSIEPTVEQIQTDDNTDEGNGENDNMVTAKFTHVLQKDAFLVFRALCKLSMKPLPDGTPDPKSHEL
;
A
#
# COMPACT_ATOMS: atom_id res chain seq x y z
N ASP A 1 3.23 -32.33 -60.49
CA ASP A 1 4.32 -31.35 -60.49
C ASP A 1 4.21 -30.32 -59.35
N LEU A 2 4.50 -30.74 -58.12
CA LEU A 2 4.44 -29.92 -56.91
C LEU A 2 5.84 -29.75 -56.25
N ARG A 3 6.91 -29.96 -57.01
CA ARG A 3 8.29 -29.97 -56.50
C ARG A 3 9.24 -28.96 -57.16
N ASN A 4 8.73 -28.15 -58.10
CA ASN A 4 9.55 -27.22 -58.88
C ASN A 4 9.25 -25.73 -58.60
N GLU A 5 8.41 -25.41 -57.61
CA GLU A 5 8.00 -24.03 -57.29
C GLU A 5 8.68 -23.46 -56.02
N ILE A 6 9.78 -24.08 -55.56
CA ILE A 6 10.57 -23.62 -54.39
C ILE A 6 11.91 -23.02 -54.84
N LYS A 7 12.01 -22.46 -56.06
CA LYS A 7 13.31 -21.99 -56.57
C LYS A 7 13.37 -20.60 -57.19
N GLU A 8 12.42 -19.72 -56.87
CA GLU A 8 12.56 -18.30 -57.13
C GLU A 8 12.15 -17.47 -55.91
N VAL A 9 13.02 -17.46 -54.90
CA VAL A 9 13.05 -16.39 -53.89
C VAL A 9 14.16 -15.43 -54.33
N PRO A 10 13.84 -14.21 -54.78
CA PRO A 10 14.83 -13.14 -54.82
C PRO A 10 15.21 -12.83 -53.38
N ASN A 11 16.50 -12.98 -53.08
CA ASN A 11 17.12 -12.58 -51.83
C ASN A 11 17.03 -11.05 -51.69
N ALA A 12 15.87 -10.56 -51.24
CA ALA A 12 15.67 -9.19 -50.80
C ALA A 12 15.74 -9.18 -49.27
N GLN A 13 16.89 -8.74 -48.78
CA GLN A 13 17.15 -8.42 -47.39
C GLN A 13 16.14 -7.38 -46.90
N GLY A 14 15.62 -7.57 -45.68
CA GLY A 14 15.09 -6.51 -44.83
C GLY A 14 13.68 -6.03 -45.16
N GLU A 15 12.73 -6.38 -44.30
CA GLU A 15 11.83 -5.45 -43.60
C GLU A 15 10.73 -6.29 -42.93
N GLU A 16 10.86 -6.48 -41.62
CA GLU A 16 9.78 -6.99 -40.79
C GLU A 16 8.58 -6.03 -40.92
N ALA A 17 7.37 -6.56 -41.01
CA ALA A 17 6.16 -5.76 -41.01
C ALA A 17 5.96 -5.15 -39.60
N VAL A 18 6.47 -3.93 -39.41
CA VAL A 18 6.39 -3.17 -38.15
C VAL A 18 5.03 -2.47 -38.07
N SER A 19 4.31 -2.65 -36.96
CA SER A 19 3.05 -1.94 -36.66
C SER A 19 3.18 -0.42 -36.80
N ASN A 20 2.35 0.19 -37.66
CA ASN A 20 2.30 1.63 -37.97
C ASN A 20 1.78 2.55 -36.85
N ALA A 21 1.63 2.07 -35.61
CA ALA A 21 1.01 2.86 -34.55
C ALA A 21 1.99 3.78 -33.81
N LEU A 22 3.28 3.44 -33.75
CA LEU A 22 4.31 4.26 -33.11
C LEU A 22 5.66 4.07 -33.81
N PRO A 23 6.46 5.14 -34.03
CA PRO A 23 7.83 4.99 -34.51
C PRO A 23 8.65 4.18 -33.50
N GLN A 24 9.50 3.27 -33.99
CA GLN A 24 10.40 2.50 -33.14
C GLN A 24 11.28 3.45 -32.33
N PRO A 25 11.42 3.23 -31.00
CA PRO A 25 12.34 4.04 -30.21
C PRO A 25 13.75 3.84 -30.76
N LYS A 26 14.34 4.93 -31.27
CA LYS A 26 15.76 4.95 -31.65
C LYS A 26 16.55 4.61 -30.39
N ASN A 27 17.58 3.77 -30.55
CA ASN A 27 18.49 3.26 -29.53
C ASN A 27 19.33 4.34 -28.81
N ASP A 28 18.89 5.59 -28.80
CA ASP A 28 19.47 6.64 -27.99
C ASP A 28 18.82 6.55 -26.61
N SER A 29 19.62 6.10 -25.65
CA SER A 29 19.35 6.14 -24.21
C SER A 29 19.22 7.57 -23.68
N ASN A 30 18.36 8.38 -24.30
CA ASN A 30 17.73 9.49 -23.62
C ASN A 30 16.78 8.84 -22.62
N VAL A 31 17.18 8.77 -21.36
CA VAL A 31 16.28 8.46 -20.25
C VAL A 31 15.21 9.55 -20.26
N ILE A 32 14.13 9.31 -21.01
CA ILE A 32 12.98 10.19 -21.02
C ILE A 32 12.40 10.11 -19.61
N SER A 33 12.45 11.22 -18.87
CA SER A 33 11.83 11.33 -17.55
C SER A 33 10.33 11.10 -17.70
N ALA A 34 9.88 9.90 -17.33
CA ALA A 34 8.49 9.48 -17.44
C ALA A 34 7.58 10.32 -16.53
N GLU A 35 8.14 10.89 -15.47
CA GLU A 35 7.45 11.76 -14.51
C GLU A 35 6.74 12.94 -15.19
N LYS A 36 7.35 13.51 -16.24
CA LYS A 36 6.77 14.63 -17.01
C LYS A 36 5.51 14.26 -17.80
N TYR A 37 5.31 12.97 -18.03
CA TYR A 37 4.21 12.44 -18.83
C TYR A 37 3.12 11.79 -17.96
N PHE A 38 3.10 12.08 -16.66
CA PHE A 38 2.06 11.58 -15.77
C PHE A 38 0.67 12.16 -16.07
N LEU A 39 0.58 13.45 -16.40
CA LEU A 39 -0.71 14.15 -16.58
C LEU A 39 -1.67 13.46 -17.58
N PRO A 40 -1.23 12.96 -18.76
CA PRO A 40 -2.07 12.15 -19.63
C PRO A 40 -2.69 10.91 -18.96
N PHE A 41 -1.94 10.21 -18.10
CA PHE A 41 -2.46 9.06 -17.36
C PHE A 41 -3.50 9.49 -16.32
N GLU A 42 -3.26 10.61 -15.64
CA GLU A 42 -4.22 11.18 -14.70
C GLU A 42 -5.56 11.49 -15.38
N LEU A 43 -5.52 12.17 -16.53
CA LEU A 43 -6.73 12.45 -17.32
C LEU A 43 -7.40 11.17 -17.84
N ALA A 44 -6.60 10.16 -18.21
CA ALA A 44 -7.12 8.86 -18.64
C ALA A 44 -7.83 8.11 -17.49
N CYS A 45 -7.31 8.21 -16.26
CA CYS A 45 -7.93 7.67 -15.05
C CYS A 45 -9.26 8.37 -14.70
N GLN A 46 -9.40 9.66 -15.05
CA GLN A 46 -10.64 10.43 -14.87
C GLN A 46 -11.67 10.21 -16.01
N SER A 47 -11.34 9.38 -17.00
CA SER A 47 -12.22 9.11 -18.14
C SER A 47 -13.48 8.36 -17.71
N LYS A 48 -14.62 8.68 -18.35
CA LYS A 48 -15.87 7.94 -18.19
C LYS A 48 -15.86 6.57 -18.88
N SER A 49 -14.82 6.25 -19.65
CA SER A 49 -14.69 4.96 -20.35
C SER A 49 -13.86 3.98 -19.52
N PRO A 50 -14.46 2.89 -18.99
CA PRO A 50 -13.72 1.91 -18.20
C PRO A 50 -12.53 1.30 -18.94
N ARG A 51 -12.63 1.12 -20.26
CA ARG A 51 -11.52 0.59 -21.08
C ARG A 51 -10.29 1.49 -21.08
N ILE A 52 -10.49 2.81 -21.07
CA ILE A 52 -9.41 3.79 -20.99
C ILE A 52 -8.77 3.74 -19.61
N VAL A 53 -9.59 3.75 -18.55
CA VAL A 53 -9.14 3.69 -17.16
C VAL A 53 -8.34 2.41 -16.88
N VAL A 54 -8.85 1.24 -17.30
CA VAL A 54 -8.15 -0.05 -17.19
C VAL A 54 -6.77 0.00 -17.85
N THR A 55 -6.69 0.57 -19.06
CA THR A 55 -5.42 0.68 -19.80
C THR A 55 -4.45 1.62 -19.09
N ALA A 56 -4.94 2.76 -18.58
CA ALA A 56 -4.12 3.73 -17.86
C ALA A 56 -3.54 3.13 -16.57
N LEU A 57 -4.38 2.47 -15.76
CA LEU A 57 -3.96 1.81 -14.52
C LEU A 57 -2.96 0.67 -14.76
N ASP A 58 -3.18 -0.14 -15.80
CA ASP A 58 -2.26 -1.23 -16.16
C ASP A 58 -0.89 -0.68 -16.63
N CYS A 59 -0.89 0.42 -17.38
CA CYS A 59 0.35 1.11 -17.76
C CYS A 59 1.08 1.70 -16.55
N LEU A 60 0.37 2.39 -15.65
CA LEU A 60 0.95 2.92 -14.41
C LEU A 60 1.58 1.80 -13.57
N GLN A 61 0.86 0.68 -13.42
CA GLN A 61 1.35 -0.50 -12.71
C GLN A 61 2.69 -0.99 -13.30
N LYS A 62 2.78 -1.14 -14.63
CA LYS A 62 4.01 -1.57 -15.30
C LYS A 62 5.15 -0.57 -15.14
N LEU A 63 4.89 0.72 -15.36
CA LEU A 63 5.92 1.76 -15.26
C LEU A 63 6.53 1.83 -13.85
N ILE A 64 5.69 1.66 -12.82
CA ILE A 64 6.14 1.60 -11.42
C ILE A 64 6.91 0.30 -11.14
N ALA A 65 6.42 -0.84 -11.63
CA ALA A 65 7.06 -2.14 -11.44
C ALA A 65 8.49 -2.18 -12.03
N TYR A 66 8.66 -1.62 -13.23
CA TYR A 66 9.96 -1.57 -13.92
C TYR A 66 10.87 -0.42 -13.45
N GLY A 67 10.42 0.40 -12.50
CA GLY A 67 11.20 1.53 -12.01
C GLY A 67 11.34 2.69 -13.00
N HIS A 68 10.53 2.73 -14.06
CA HIS A 68 10.49 3.83 -15.02
C HIS A 68 9.74 5.05 -14.48
N LEU A 69 8.79 4.83 -13.55
CA LEU A 69 8.04 5.89 -12.89
C LEU A 69 8.22 5.75 -11.37
N THR A 70 9.20 6.49 -10.82
CA THR A 70 9.51 6.42 -9.38
C THR A 70 8.72 7.45 -8.56
N GLY A 71 8.45 8.62 -9.16
CA GLY A 71 7.72 9.70 -8.47
C GLY A 71 8.53 10.40 -7.37
N ASN A 72 9.87 10.25 -7.37
CA ASN A 72 10.80 10.88 -6.41
C ASN A 72 11.07 12.36 -6.69
N VAL A 73 10.35 12.95 -7.64
CA VAL A 73 10.41 14.38 -7.95
C VAL A 73 9.30 15.14 -7.21
N PRO A 74 9.52 16.41 -6.85
CA PRO A 74 8.45 17.25 -6.31
C PRO A 74 7.27 17.34 -7.29
N ASP A 75 6.05 17.33 -6.76
CA ASP A 75 4.86 17.47 -7.57
C ASP A 75 4.76 18.88 -8.20
N SER A 76 4.27 18.95 -9.44
CA SER A 76 4.18 20.22 -10.17
C SER A 76 3.06 21.14 -9.65
N THR A 77 2.05 20.59 -8.97
CA THR A 77 0.93 21.35 -8.41
C THR A 77 1.12 21.66 -6.94
N GLU A 78 1.81 20.77 -6.21
CA GLU A 78 2.13 20.92 -4.79
C GLU A 78 3.59 20.53 -4.51
N PRO A 79 4.54 21.47 -4.64
CA PRO A 79 5.98 21.17 -4.51
C PRO A 79 6.44 20.63 -3.15
N SER A 80 5.59 20.71 -2.12
CA SER A 80 5.84 20.14 -0.79
C SER A 80 5.61 18.62 -0.73
N LYS A 81 4.95 18.04 -1.75
CA LYS A 81 4.73 16.59 -1.85
C LYS A 81 5.52 15.99 -3.02
N LEU A 82 5.81 14.71 -2.90
CA LEU A 82 6.37 13.92 -3.98
C LEU A 82 5.28 13.56 -5.00
N LEU A 83 5.65 13.48 -6.28
CA LEU A 83 4.76 13.09 -7.37
C LEU A 83 4.12 11.71 -7.12
N ILE A 84 4.82 10.80 -6.44
CA ILE A 84 4.25 9.48 -6.13
C ILE A 84 2.94 9.58 -5.32
N VAL A 85 2.81 10.56 -4.42
CA VAL A 85 1.60 10.74 -3.62
C VAL A 85 0.41 11.04 -4.54
N ARG A 86 0.58 11.96 -5.50
CA ARG A 86 -0.43 12.28 -6.51
C ARG A 86 -0.79 11.08 -7.39
N ILE A 87 0.21 10.27 -7.78
CA ILE A 87 0.00 9.04 -8.56
C ILE A 87 -0.90 8.08 -7.77
N VAL A 88 -0.60 7.84 -6.50
CA VAL A 88 -1.39 6.94 -5.63
C VAL A 88 -2.79 7.49 -5.40
N GLU A 89 -2.94 8.77 -5.12
CA GLU A 89 -4.26 9.42 -4.97
C GLU A 89 -5.09 9.28 -6.25
N THR A 90 -4.47 9.42 -7.42
CA THR A 90 -5.12 9.21 -8.72
C THR A 90 -5.59 7.77 -8.89
N ILE A 91 -4.74 6.78 -8.57
CA ILE A 91 -5.12 5.36 -8.64
C ILE A 91 -6.29 5.07 -7.67
N CYS A 92 -6.22 5.58 -6.44
CA CYS A 92 -7.26 5.38 -5.43
C CYS A 92 -8.60 6.01 -5.82
N SER A 93 -8.58 7.21 -6.39
CA SER A 93 -9.80 7.93 -6.83
C SER A 93 -10.54 7.27 -8.00
N CYS A 94 -9.90 6.32 -8.70
CA CYS A 94 -10.58 5.52 -9.73
C CYS A 94 -11.68 4.62 -9.14
N PHE A 95 -11.65 4.34 -7.83
CA PHE A 95 -12.69 3.59 -7.14
C PHE A 95 -13.78 4.53 -6.62
N MET A 96 -14.99 4.44 -7.19
CA MET A 96 -16.14 5.28 -6.84
C MET A 96 -17.25 4.52 -6.10
N GLY A 97 -16.96 3.32 -5.58
CA GLY A 97 -17.94 2.45 -4.92
C GLY A 97 -18.33 1.21 -5.74
N PRO A 98 -19.38 0.47 -5.33
CA PRO A 98 -19.78 -0.83 -5.90
C PRO A 98 -20.08 -0.82 -7.41
N GLN A 99 -20.43 0.34 -7.95
CA GLN A 99 -20.76 0.57 -9.36
C GLN A 99 -19.53 0.75 -10.26
N THR A 100 -18.33 0.83 -9.68
CA THR A 100 -17.08 0.89 -10.43
C THR A 100 -16.93 -0.38 -11.27
N ASP A 101 -16.51 -0.26 -12.53
CA ASP A 101 -16.29 -1.41 -13.42
C ASP A 101 -15.35 -2.46 -12.80
N GLU A 102 -15.69 -3.74 -12.95
CA GLU A 102 -14.95 -4.83 -12.31
C GLU A 102 -13.50 -4.94 -12.82
N GLY A 103 -13.25 -4.60 -14.09
CA GLY A 103 -11.91 -4.55 -14.66
C GLY A 103 -11.09 -3.40 -14.08
N VAL A 104 -11.73 -2.24 -13.87
CA VAL A 104 -11.10 -1.09 -13.18
C VAL A 104 -10.75 -1.47 -11.75
N GLN A 105 -11.69 -2.06 -10.99
CA GLN A 105 -11.44 -2.52 -9.63
C GLN A 105 -10.22 -3.45 -9.54
N LEU A 106 -10.13 -4.44 -10.44
CA LEU A 106 -9.01 -5.37 -10.49
C LEU A 106 -7.67 -4.66 -10.76
N GLN A 107 -7.66 -3.67 -11.66
CA GLN A 107 -6.44 -2.91 -11.95
C GLN A 107 -6.04 -1.98 -10.80
N ILE A 108 -6.99 -1.41 -10.06
CA ILE A 108 -6.69 -0.66 -8.83
C ILE A 108 -5.97 -1.56 -7.82
N ILE A 109 -6.50 -2.77 -7.57
CA ILE A 109 -5.88 -3.73 -6.64
C ILE A 109 -4.43 -4.04 -7.06
N LYS A 110 -4.23 -4.38 -8.34
CA LYS A 110 -2.90 -4.71 -8.90
C LYS A 110 -1.90 -3.55 -8.85
N ALA A 111 -2.35 -2.35 -9.23
CA ALA A 111 -1.50 -1.17 -9.26
C ALA A 111 -1.07 -0.77 -7.84
N LEU A 112 -2.02 -0.73 -6.90
CA LEU A 112 -1.74 -0.41 -5.51
C LEU A 112 -0.83 -1.46 -4.84
N LEU A 113 -1.03 -2.75 -5.12
CA LEU A 113 -0.11 -3.79 -4.66
C LEU A 113 1.31 -3.51 -5.15
N THR A 114 1.45 -3.22 -6.45
CA THR A 114 2.75 -2.93 -7.05
C THR A 114 3.42 -1.73 -6.41
N VAL A 115 2.69 -0.65 -6.13
CA VAL A 115 3.22 0.52 -5.40
C VAL A 115 3.78 0.10 -4.04
N MET A 116 3.00 -0.66 -3.26
CA MET A 116 3.40 -1.06 -1.91
C MET A 116 4.57 -2.06 -1.89
N THR A 117 4.71 -2.89 -2.93
CA THR A 117 5.75 -3.92 -3.00
C THR A 117 6.99 -3.51 -3.78
N SER A 118 6.96 -2.41 -4.55
CA SER A 118 8.08 -1.99 -5.39
C SER A 118 9.28 -1.55 -4.55
N GLN A 119 10.47 -1.97 -4.95
CA GLN A 119 11.75 -1.49 -4.37
C GLN A 119 12.20 -0.15 -4.95
N HIS A 120 11.53 0.32 -6.01
CA HIS A 120 11.89 1.57 -6.71
C HIS A 120 11.11 2.78 -6.21
N VAL A 121 10.07 2.53 -5.40
CA VAL A 121 9.10 3.52 -4.95
C VAL A 121 8.83 3.31 -3.47
N GLU A 122 8.87 4.40 -2.71
CA GLU A 122 8.56 4.40 -1.30
C GLU A 122 7.40 5.36 -1.03
N VAL A 123 6.37 4.84 -0.37
CA VAL A 123 5.20 5.60 0.07
C VAL A 123 5.05 5.42 1.57
N HIS A 124 4.68 6.49 2.26
CA HIS A 124 4.67 6.54 3.71
C HIS A 124 3.39 7.15 4.27
N GLU A 125 3.17 6.90 5.55
CA GLU A 125 2.19 7.51 6.43
C GLU A 125 0.76 7.46 5.90
N GLY A 126 0.14 8.62 5.69
CA GLY A 126 -1.23 8.72 5.19
C GLY A 126 -1.44 8.03 3.85
N THR A 127 -0.43 8.01 2.99
CA THR A 127 -0.51 7.38 1.65
C THR A 127 -0.59 5.86 1.76
N VAL A 128 0.12 5.27 2.72
CA VAL A 128 0.04 3.83 3.03
C VAL A 128 -1.36 3.47 3.52
N LEU A 129 -1.89 4.24 4.48
CA LEU A 129 -3.22 4.01 5.01
C LEU A 129 -4.32 4.21 3.96
N LEU A 130 -4.19 5.22 3.10
CA LEU A 130 -5.10 5.46 1.98
C LEU A 130 -5.13 4.26 1.03
N THR A 131 -3.96 3.71 0.71
CA THR A 131 -3.82 2.56 -0.18
C THR A 131 -4.52 1.32 0.39
N ILE A 132 -4.21 0.97 1.65
CA ILE A 132 -4.83 -0.18 2.33
C ILE A 132 -6.34 0.01 2.43
N ARG A 133 -6.79 1.21 2.82
CA ARG A 133 -8.23 1.54 2.91
C ARG A 133 -8.91 1.36 1.56
N THR A 134 -8.32 1.83 0.46
CA THR A 134 -8.93 1.70 -0.87
C THR A 134 -9.08 0.24 -1.27
N VAL A 135 -8.05 -0.59 -1.10
CA VAL A 135 -8.15 -2.03 -1.43
C VAL A 135 -9.18 -2.73 -0.54
N TYR A 136 -9.27 -2.37 0.74
CA TYR A 136 -10.30 -2.87 1.64
C TYR A 136 -11.71 -2.45 1.22
N ASN A 137 -11.89 -1.21 0.77
CA ASN A 137 -13.15 -0.74 0.23
C ASN A 137 -13.55 -1.50 -1.04
N VAL A 138 -12.59 -1.81 -1.93
CA VAL A 138 -12.85 -2.67 -3.10
C VAL A 138 -13.26 -4.08 -2.64
N TYR A 139 -12.58 -4.66 -1.64
CA TYR A 139 -12.94 -5.96 -1.08
C TYR A 139 -14.40 -6.00 -0.57
N LEU A 140 -14.82 -4.99 0.19
CA LEU A 140 -16.18 -4.94 0.74
C LEU A 140 -17.26 -4.64 -0.31
N ALA A 141 -16.97 -3.76 -1.26
CA ALA A 141 -17.96 -3.26 -2.20
C ALA A 141 -18.07 -4.07 -3.50
N SER A 142 -17.03 -4.82 -3.87
CA SER A 142 -17.02 -5.61 -5.09
C SER A 142 -18.08 -6.70 -5.05
N ARG A 143 -18.84 -6.85 -6.13
CA ARG A 143 -19.77 -7.99 -6.32
C ARG A 143 -19.09 -9.18 -7.01
N ASN A 144 -17.88 -8.99 -7.50
CA ASN A 144 -17.10 -10.02 -8.18
C ASN A 144 -16.22 -10.76 -7.16
N LEU A 145 -16.44 -12.07 -7.02
CA LEU A 145 -15.71 -12.92 -6.07
C LEU A 145 -14.21 -13.02 -6.37
N VAL A 146 -13.81 -12.94 -7.64
CA VAL A 146 -12.38 -12.92 -8.03
C VAL A 146 -11.74 -11.64 -7.50
N ASN A 147 -12.39 -10.49 -7.66
CA ASN A 147 -11.90 -9.22 -7.14
C ASN A 147 -11.86 -9.21 -5.61
N GLN A 148 -12.89 -9.74 -4.94
CA GLN A 148 -12.89 -9.85 -3.47
C GLN A 148 -11.71 -10.72 -2.99
N THR A 149 -11.55 -11.92 -3.55
CA THR A 149 -10.48 -12.84 -3.18
C THR A 149 -9.10 -12.22 -3.44
N THR A 150 -8.94 -11.55 -4.58
CA THR A 150 -7.69 -10.88 -4.96
C THR A 150 -7.39 -9.71 -4.03
N ALA A 151 -8.39 -8.90 -3.68
CA ALA A 151 -8.25 -7.80 -2.74
C ALA A 151 -7.86 -8.31 -1.34
N ARG A 152 -8.51 -9.37 -0.85
CA ARG A 152 -8.18 -10.00 0.44
C ARG A 152 -6.72 -10.47 0.46
N ALA A 153 -6.28 -11.22 -0.56
CA ALA A 153 -4.90 -11.66 -0.66
C ALA A 153 -3.91 -10.48 -0.74
N THR A 154 -4.28 -9.44 -1.49
CA THR A 154 -3.48 -8.22 -1.65
C THR A 154 -3.31 -7.48 -0.33
N LEU A 155 -4.37 -7.36 0.48
CA LEU A 155 -4.30 -6.72 1.80
C LEU A 155 -3.31 -7.43 2.71
N THR A 156 -3.41 -8.75 2.81
CA THR A 156 -2.46 -9.56 3.58
C THR A 156 -1.03 -9.36 3.08
N GLN A 157 -0.82 -9.38 1.77
CA GLN A 157 0.49 -9.17 1.17
C GLN A 157 1.05 -7.77 1.46
N MET A 158 0.24 -6.72 1.33
CA MET A 158 0.65 -5.35 1.65
C MET A 158 1.09 -5.23 3.11
N ILE A 159 0.30 -5.77 4.04
CA ILE A 159 0.60 -5.73 5.47
C ILE A 159 1.92 -6.46 5.74
N ASN A 160 2.07 -7.69 5.25
CA ASN A 160 3.28 -8.48 5.46
C ASN A 160 4.53 -7.76 4.91
N VAL A 161 4.43 -7.10 3.75
CA VAL A 161 5.54 -6.37 3.15
C VAL A 161 5.93 -5.15 3.99
N ILE A 162 4.96 -4.43 4.58
CA ILE A 162 5.25 -3.29 5.46
C ILE A 162 6.02 -3.75 6.70
N PHE A 163 5.56 -4.81 7.36
CA PHE A 163 6.24 -5.35 8.54
C PHE A 163 7.62 -5.92 8.21
N ALA A 164 7.74 -6.67 7.11
CA ALA A 164 9.04 -7.19 6.67
C ALA A 164 10.04 -6.07 6.36
N ARG A 165 9.59 -4.99 5.71
CA ARG A 165 10.45 -3.81 5.45
C ARG A 165 10.87 -3.12 6.74
N MET A 166 9.97 -2.98 7.71
CA MET A 166 10.29 -2.42 9.02
C MET A 166 11.35 -3.28 9.74
N GLU A 167 11.21 -4.61 9.70
CA GLU A 167 12.14 -5.55 10.33
C GLU A 167 13.53 -5.50 9.69
N THR A 168 13.61 -5.62 8.35
CA THR A 168 14.89 -5.52 7.63
C THR A 168 15.60 -4.19 7.89
N GLN A 169 14.86 -3.08 7.93
CA GLN A 169 15.44 -1.77 8.26
C GLN A 169 16.02 -1.73 9.69
N ALA A 170 15.33 -2.32 10.67
CA ALA A 170 15.80 -2.36 12.05
C ALA A 170 17.07 -3.23 12.21
N GLU A 171 17.15 -4.33 11.47
CA GLU A 171 18.34 -5.17 11.42
C GLU A 171 19.53 -4.42 10.81
N ASP A 172 19.33 -3.73 9.68
CA ASP A 172 20.38 -2.96 9.02
C ASP A 172 20.90 -1.80 9.89
N GLU A 173 20.01 -1.09 10.60
CA GLU A 173 20.40 -0.06 11.57
C GLU A 173 21.25 -0.65 12.71
N SER A 174 20.88 -1.83 13.22
CA SER A 174 21.60 -2.51 14.29
C SER A 174 23.01 -2.93 13.85
N ARG A 175 23.13 -3.48 12.63
CA ARG A 175 24.43 -3.88 12.05
C ARG A 175 25.36 -2.69 11.82
N LEU A 176 24.81 -1.54 11.40
CA LEU A 176 25.60 -0.32 11.26
C LEU A 176 26.08 0.21 12.62
N ALA A 177 25.25 0.11 13.66
CA ALA A 177 25.63 0.50 15.02
C ALA A 177 26.75 -0.38 15.57
N GLU A 178 26.69 -1.71 15.40
CA GLU A 178 27.74 -2.63 15.84
C GLU A 178 29.09 -2.38 15.16
N ASN A 179 29.09 -2.13 13.84
CA ASN A 179 30.30 -1.81 13.09
C ASN A 179 30.95 -0.48 13.53
N HIS A 180 30.15 0.50 13.98
CA HIS A 180 30.68 1.77 14.47
C HIS A 180 31.35 1.65 15.84
N HIS A 181 30.92 0.70 16.67
CA HIS A 181 31.53 0.44 17.99
C HIS A 181 32.85 -0.35 17.90
N GLN A 182 33.12 -1.05 16.79
CA GLN A 182 34.39 -1.76 16.57
C GLN A 182 35.52 -0.88 16.02
N HIS A 183 35.19 0.29 15.42
CA HIS A 183 36.19 1.24 14.92
C HIS A 183 36.53 2.39 15.90
N ALA A 184 35.87 2.48 17.05
CA ALA A 184 36.13 3.46 18.10
C ALA A 184 36.87 2.85 19.31
N ALA A 185 37.98 2.14 19.08
CA ALA A 185 38.91 1.82 20.16
C ALA A 185 39.83 3.04 20.40
N PRO A 186 39.99 3.53 21.65
CA PRO A 186 40.92 4.60 21.94
C PRO A 186 42.35 4.08 21.80
N GLU A 187 43.13 4.70 20.92
CA GLU A 187 44.59 4.51 20.87
C GLU A 187 45.17 4.79 22.27
N THR A 188 45.72 3.76 22.91
CA THR A 188 46.62 3.94 24.05
C THR A 188 47.95 3.23 23.76
N PRO A 189 49.08 3.79 24.23
CA PRO A 189 50.39 3.44 23.71
C PRO A 189 50.93 2.15 24.32
N VAL A 190 51.63 1.40 23.47
CA VAL A 190 52.35 0.15 23.69
C VAL A 190 53.31 0.20 24.89
N THR A 191 53.38 -0.86 25.71
CA THR A 191 54.62 -1.40 26.34
C THR A 191 54.36 -2.77 27.02
N PRO A 192 55.40 -3.61 27.26
CA PRO A 192 55.31 -5.07 27.08
C PRO A 192 55.50 -5.97 28.33
N VAL A 193 54.85 -7.15 28.29
CA VAL A 193 55.29 -8.52 28.71
C VAL A 193 55.55 -8.83 30.21
N THR A 194 54.76 -9.72 30.82
CA THR A 194 55.12 -11.09 31.36
C THR A 194 53.99 -11.75 32.20
N PRO A 195 54.03 -13.09 32.46
CA PRO A 195 52.84 -13.99 32.44
C PRO A 195 52.48 -14.71 33.77
N ARG A 196 51.46 -15.62 33.68
CA ARG A 196 51.01 -16.73 34.59
C ARG A 196 49.68 -16.45 35.32
N VAL A 197 48.76 -17.39 35.61
CA VAL A 197 48.57 -18.84 35.41
C VAL A 197 47.09 -19.17 35.71
N ASP A 198 46.52 -20.11 34.97
CA ASP A 198 45.39 -21.04 35.18
C ASP A 198 44.20 -20.69 36.11
N SER A 199 42.98 -20.92 35.60
CA SER A 199 41.98 -21.81 36.24
C SER A 199 40.88 -22.21 35.24
N GLU A 200 40.60 -23.51 35.23
CA GLU A 200 39.69 -24.25 34.36
C GLU A 200 38.20 -24.14 34.75
N SER A 201 37.36 -24.64 33.84
CA SER A 201 35.96 -25.09 33.99
C SER A 201 34.87 -23.99 34.03
N GLU A 202 33.71 -24.13 33.38
CA GLU A 202 32.97 -25.34 33.00
C GLU A 202 31.93 -24.99 31.91
N ASN A 203 31.74 -25.92 30.96
CA ASN A 203 30.66 -25.87 29.97
C ASN A 203 29.32 -26.22 30.61
N GLY A 204 28.32 -25.36 30.45
CA GLY A 204 26.92 -25.64 30.76
C GLY A 204 26.01 -25.03 29.70
N ALA A 205 25.83 -25.74 28.58
CA ALA A 205 24.90 -25.36 27.53
C ALA A 205 23.46 -25.63 27.99
N VAL A 206 22.61 -24.59 27.97
CA VAL A 206 21.15 -24.70 28.03
C VAL A 206 20.63 -24.20 26.69
N PRO A 207 19.80 -24.96 25.94
CA PRO A 207 19.25 -24.49 24.67
C PRO A 207 18.18 -23.42 24.93
N PRO A 208 18.05 -22.38 24.09
CA PRO A 208 16.89 -21.50 24.13
C PRO A 208 15.70 -22.24 23.51
N GLU A 209 14.60 -22.34 24.26
CA GLU A 209 13.29 -22.71 23.73
C GLU A 209 12.80 -21.58 22.80
N ASP A 210 12.35 -21.98 21.62
CA ASP A 210 12.00 -21.13 20.48
C ASP A 210 10.51 -20.72 20.58
N PRO A 211 10.15 -19.45 20.87
CA PRO A 211 8.75 -19.02 20.97
C PRO A 211 8.16 -18.59 19.61
N SER A 212 8.89 -18.80 18.51
CA SER A 212 8.51 -18.29 17.18
C SER A 212 7.34 -19.03 16.51
N PHE A 213 6.94 -20.20 17.05
CA PHE A 213 5.92 -21.05 16.42
C PHE A 213 4.47 -20.67 16.77
N GLU A 214 4.23 -19.98 17.89
CA GLU A 214 2.85 -19.66 18.33
C GLU A 214 2.33 -18.33 17.75
N ALA A 215 3.20 -17.35 17.50
CA ALA A 215 2.78 -16.03 16.99
C ALA A 215 2.18 -16.11 15.57
N HIS A 216 2.70 -17.00 14.73
CA HIS A 216 2.24 -17.14 13.34
C HIS A 216 0.87 -17.84 13.23
N GLN A 217 0.50 -18.67 14.20
CA GLN A 217 -0.78 -19.38 14.20
C GLN A 217 -1.93 -18.55 14.77
N ILE A 218 -1.63 -17.63 15.71
CA ILE A 218 -2.60 -16.70 16.29
C ILE A 218 -3.02 -15.63 15.27
N VAL A 219 -2.06 -15.08 14.50
CA VAL A 219 -2.35 -14.08 13.46
C VAL A 219 -3.22 -14.67 12.34
N GLY A 220 -2.97 -15.91 11.93
CA GLY A 220 -3.80 -16.62 10.95
C GLY A 220 -5.25 -16.84 11.43
N SER A 221 -5.41 -17.18 12.70
CA SER A 221 -6.73 -17.44 13.32
C SER A 221 -7.57 -16.17 13.44
N ILE A 222 -6.95 -15.04 13.83
CA ILE A 222 -7.61 -13.72 13.93
C ILE A 222 -8.03 -13.22 12.53
N LEU A 223 -7.24 -13.49 11.50
CA LEU A 223 -7.54 -13.11 10.11
C LEU A 223 -8.67 -13.93 9.47
N GLU A 224 -8.93 -15.15 9.93
CA GLU A 224 -10.06 -15.97 9.47
C GLU A 224 -11.37 -15.63 10.20
N GLU A 225 -11.31 -15.27 11.48
CA GLU A 225 -12.50 -14.93 12.27
C GLU A 225 -13.10 -13.55 11.90
N ILE A 226 -12.25 -12.59 11.51
CA ILE A 226 -12.69 -11.27 11.01
C ILE A 226 -13.38 -11.37 9.65
N VAL A 227 -13.08 -12.39 8.84
CA VAL A 227 -13.63 -12.55 7.49
C VAL A 227 -15.04 -13.15 7.50
N ASN A 228 -15.41 -13.91 8.52
CA ASN A 228 -16.75 -14.53 8.63
C ASN A 228 -17.76 -13.70 9.44
N GLY A 229 -17.34 -12.59 10.09
CA GLY A 229 -18.14 -11.87 11.09
C GLY A 229 -18.88 -10.61 10.62
N VAL A 230 -18.77 -10.20 9.35
CA VAL A 230 -19.34 -8.92 8.88
C VAL A 230 -20.59 -9.16 8.04
N ILE A 231 -21.71 -9.43 8.71
CA ILE A 231 -23.06 -9.22 8.14
C ILE A 231 -23.56 -7.88 8.67
N PRO A 232 -23.86 -6.89 7.82
CA PRO A 232 -24.91 -5.93 8.11
C PRO A 232 -26.23 -6.53 7.61
N GLU A 233 -27.17 -6.83 8.53
CA GLU A 233 -28.55 -7.06 8.14
C GLU A 233 -29.12 -5.75 7.56
N GLU A 234 -29.69 -5.84 6.36
CA GLU A 234 -30.61 -4.81 5.84
C GLU A 234 -31.86 -4.75 6.72
N PRO A 235 -32.41 -3.56 7.03
CA PRO A 235 -33.82 -3.46 7.36
C PRO A 235 -34.66 -3.28 6.08
N ALA A 236 -35.72 -4.10 6.02
CA ALA A 236 -36.65 -4.25 4.91
C ALA A 236 -37.49 -3.00 4.57
N LEU A 237 -37.90 -2.97 3.30
CA LEU A 237 -38.89 -2.12 2.61
C LEU A 237 -40.22 -1.89 3.34
N VAL A 238 -40.80 -0.67 3.24
CA VAL A 238 -42.22 -0.38 2.82
C VAL A 238 -42.47 1.14 2.59
N PRO A 239 -43.51 1.60 1.84
CA PRO A 239 -43.37 2.54 0.71
C PRO A 239 -43.99 3.96 0.85
N SER A 240 -43.73 4.78 -0.19
CA SER A 240 -44.17 6.18 -0.47
C SER A 240 -45.69 6.38 -0.59
N PRO A 241 -46.20 7.65 -0.63
CA PRO A 241 -46.31 8.33 -1.95
C PRO A 241 -46.11 9.88 -1.98
N SER A 242 -45.58 10.32 -3.13
CA SER A 242 -45.91 11.50 -3.99
C SER A 242 -46.11 12.91 -3.42
N GLU A 243 -45.32 13.89 -3.90
CA GLU A 243 -45.73 14.94 -4.87
C GLU A 243 -44.58 15.94 -5.17
N GLU A 244 -44.38 16.23 -6.47
CA GLU A 244 -43.51 17.27 -7.05
C GLU A 244 -44.42 18.43 -7.53
N PRO A 245 -43.96 19.70 -7.73
CA PRO A 245 -42.98 20.00 -8.80
C PRO A 245 -42.02 21.22 -8.63
N SER A 246 -40.87 21.14 -9.32
CA SER A 246 -40.15 22.15 -10.14
C SER A 246 -39.89 23.60 -9.64
N ILE A 247 -38.61 24.06 -9.71
CA ILE A 247 -38.08 25.13 -10.60
C ILE A 247 -36.56 25.37 -10.32
N GLU A 248 -35.86 25.74 -11.40
CA GLU A 248 -34.43 25.90 -11.73
C GLU A 248 -33.61 27.06 -11.06
N PRO A 249 -32.29 27.23 -11.36
CA PRO A 249 -31.24 27.53 -10.38
C PRO A 249 -30.76 29.00 -10.33
N THR A 250 -30.11 29.38 -9.22
CA THR A 250 -29.34 30.64 -9.12
C THR A 250 -27.98 30.40 -8.47
N VAL A 251 -26.95 30.89 -9.17
CA VAL A 251 -25.55 30.96 -8.79
C VAL A 251 -25.34 32.08 -7.77
N GLU A 252 -24.62 31.85 -6.68
CA GLU A 252 -23.87 32.91 -5.98
C GLU A 252 -22.66 32.34 -5.21
N GLN A 253 -21.49 32.89 -5.53
CA GLN A 253 -20.22 32.72 -4.81
C GLN A 253 -20.31 33.44 -3.46
N ILE A 254 -19.72 32.90 -2.39
CA ILE A 254 -18.98 33.64 -1.35
C ILE A 254 -17.94 32.69 -0.71
N GLN A 255 -16.69 33.16 -0.65
CA GLN A 255 -15.60 32.65 0.19
C GLN A 255 -15.74 33.21 1.61
N THR A 256 -15.34 32.46 2.66
CA THR A 256 -14.39 32.89 3.72
C THR A 256 -14.28 31.84 4.84
N ASP A 257 -13.07 31.74 5.38
CA ASP A 257 -12.59 30.94 6.52
C ASP A 257 -13.45 30.98 7.79
N ASP A 258 -13.45 29.91 8.61
CA ASP A 258 -12.77 29.85 9.93
C ASP A 258 -12.99 28.48 10.62
N ASN A 259 -11.99 28.09 11.42
CA ASN A 259 -11.97 26.99 12.39
C ASN A 259 -12.93 27.22 13.56
N THR A 260 -13.55 26.15 14.05
CA THR A 260 -13.82 25.77 15.48
C THR A 260 -14.77 24.56 15.45
N ASP A 261 -14.29 23.34 15.69
CA ASP A 261 -14.15 22.66 16.99
C ASP A 261 -15.43 22.63 17.85
N GLU A 262 -15.90 21.40 18.09
CA GLU A 262 -16.59 20.83 19.27
C GLU A 262 -17.36 19.58 18.76
N GLY A 263 -17.22 18.38 19.30
CA GLY A 263 -16.60 17.90 20.52
C GLY A 263 -17.36 16.64 20.94
N ASN A 264 -16.74 15.47 20.81
CA ASN A 264 -17.12 14.31 21.62
C ASN A 264 -15.83 13.66 22.10
N GLY A 265 -15.39 14.10 23.28
CA GLY A 265 -14.14 13.72 23.89
C GLY A 265 -14.20 12.32 24.45
N GLU A 266 -13.42 11.42 23.85
CA GLU A 266 -12.77 10.35 24.59
C GLU A 266 -11.32 10.78 24.77
N ASN A 267 -10.93 11.03 26.02
CA ASN A 267 -9.57 11.39 26.42
C ASN A 267 -8.64 10.20 26.13
N ASP A 268 -8.21 10.06 24.88
CA ASP A 268 -7.07 9.22 24.53
C ASP A 268 -5.83 9.99 24.98
N ASN A 269 -5.30 9.63 26.15
CA ASN A 269 -4.05 10.13 26.68
C ASN A 269 -2.92 9.66 25.75
N MET A 270 -2.78 10.33 24.60
CA MET A 270 -1.94 9.89 23.49
C MET A 270 -0.48 10.08 23.87
N VAL A 271 0.11 9.04 24.44
CA VAL A 271 1.56 8.85 24.46
C VAL A 271 2.03 9.04 23.01
N THR A 272 2.65 10.18 22.72
CA THR A 272 3.17 10.44 21.37
C THR A 272 4.36 9.50 21.19
N ALA A 273 4.11 8.36 20.56
CA ALA A 273 5.14 7.40 20.21
C ALA A 273 6.19 8.11 19.35
N LYS A 274 7.45 8.04 19.78
CA LYS A 274 8.59 8.54 19.01
C LYS A 274 9.10 7.40 18.15
N PHE A 275 9.14 7.61 16.83
CA PHE A 275 9.66 6.63 15.88
C PHE A 275 11.06 7.06 15.44
N THR A 276 12.00 6.11 15.38
CA THR A 276 13.35 6.39 14.89
C THR A 276 13.38 6.40 13.37
N HIS A 277 12.51 5.60 12.74
CA HIS A 277 12.43 5.45 11.29
C HIS A 277 10.98 5.56 10.77
N VAL A 278 10.79 6.07 9.54
CA VAL A 278 9.47 6.21 8.92
C VAL A 278 8.75 4.87 8.74
N LEU A 279 9.49 3.79 8.44
CA LEU A 279 8.93 2.45 8.31
C LEU A 279 8.33 1.90 9.62
N GLN A 280 8.91 2.26 10.77
CA GLN A 280 8.32 1.91 12.07
C GLN A 280 7.01 2.67 12.31
N LYS A 281 6.97 3.95 11.91
CA LYS A 281 5.76 4.77 11.96
C LYS A 281 4.68 4.17 11.06
N ASP A 282 5.02 3.75 9.85
CA ASP A 282 4.09 3.11 8.92
C ASP A 282 3.50 1.82 9.49
N ALA A 283 4.35 0.91 9.98
CA ALA A 283 3.92 -0.33 10.60
C ALA A 283 3.04 -0.08 11.83
N PHE A 284 3.40 0.88 12.68
CA PHE A 284 2.58 1.29 13.83
C PHE A 284 1.21 1.81 13.40
N LEU A 285 1.16 2.68 12.40
CA LEU A 285 -0.09 3.24 11.90
C LEU A 285 -1.02 2.15 11.34
N VAL A 286 -0.45 1.18 10.61
CA VAL A 286 -1.18 0.01 10.09
C VAL A 286 -1.66 -0.88 11.23
N PHE A 287 -0.78 -1.23 12.18
CA PHE A 287 -1.14 -2.03 13.35
C PHE A 287 -2.29 -1.40 14.14
N ARG A 288 -2.18 -0.10 14.43
CA ARG A 288 -3.22 0.65 15.13
C ARG A 288 -4.56 0.60 14.39
N ALA A 289 -4.53 0.73 13.06
CA ALA A 289 -5.74 0.63 12.25
C ALA A 289 -6.37 -0.78 12.32
N LEU A 290 -5.54 -1.83 12.25
CA LEU A 290 -6.00 -3.22 12.38
C LEU A 290 -6.59 -3.50 13.76
N CYS A 291 -5.96 -3.02 14.84
CA CYS A 291 -6.50 -3.16 16.20
C CYS A 291 -7.87 -2.50 16.33
N LYS A 292 -8.04 -1.27 15.82
CA LYS A 292 -9.33 -0.57 15.84
C LYS A 292 -10.42 -1.33 15.07
N LEU A 293 -10.08 -1.99 13.96
CA LEU A 293 -11.01 -2.82 13.20
C LEU A 293 -11.37 -4.13 13.91
N SER A 294 -10.48 -4.67 14.73
CA SER A 294 -10.69 -5.91 15.48
C SER A 294 -11.54 -5.73 16.74
N MET A 295 -11.70 -4.50 17.25
CA MET A 295 -12.52 -4.24 18.44
C MET A 295 -14.00 -4.44 18.09
N LYS A 296 -14.58 -5.55 18.56
CA LYS A 296 -16.02 -5.80 18.48
C LYS A 296 -16.72 -4.80 19.40
N PRO A 297 -17.75 -4.05 18.93
CA PRO A 297 -18.56 -3.25 19.84
C PRO A 297 -19.15 -4.19 20.88
N LEU A 298 -18.91 -3.91 22.16
CA LEU A 298 -19.59 -4.63 23.22
C LEU A 298 -21.10 -4.37 23.04
N PRO A 299 -21.96 -5.39 23.05
CA PRO A 299 -23.39 -5.13 23.11
C PRO A 299 -23.66 -4.29 24.36
N ASP A 300 -24.47 -3.25 24.24
CA ASP A 300 -24.97 -2.46 25.38
C ASP A 300 -25.70 -3.41 26.31
N GLY A 301 -24.95 -3.98 27.25
CA GLY A 301 -25.49 -4.82 28.30
C GLY A 301 -26.39 -3.93 29.13
N THR A 302 -27.70 -4.19 29.11
CA THR A 302 -28.59 -3.74 30.17
C THR A 302 -27.89 -4.04 31.49
N PRO A 303 -27.60 -3.03 32.34
CA PRO A 303 -26.79 -3.25 33.53
C PRO A 303 -27.44 -4.35 34.36
N ASP A 304 -26.72 -5.45 34.59
CA ASP A 304 -27.18 -6.55 35.40
C ASP A 304 -27.51 -5.97 36.79
N PRO A 305 -28.79 -6.02 37.24
CA PRO A 305 -29.20 -5.45 38.52
C PRO A 305 -28.58 -6.15 39.75
N LYS A 306 -27.66 -7.12 39.56
CA LYS A 306 -26.95 -7.81 40.64
C LYS A 306 -25.46 -7.52 40.75
N SER A 307 -24.85 -6.67 39.93
CA SER A 307 -23.47 -6.25 40.18
C SER A 307 -23.44 -5.14 41.25
N HIS A 308 -23.32 -5.54 42.51
CA HIS A 308 -22.87 -4.64 43.58
C HIS A 308 -21.39 -4.34 43.36
N GLU A 309 -21.01 -3.06 43.36
CA GLU A 309 -19.61 -2.64 43.46
C GLU A 309 -19.04 -3.12 44.81
N LEU A 310 -17.88 -3.76 44.76
CA LEU A 310 -17.05 -4.12 45.91
C LEU A 310 -15.80 -3.22 45.91
#